data_AF-X0QK45-F1
#
_entry.id   AF-X0QK45-F1
#
_cell.length_a   1.000
_cell.length_b   1.000
_cell.length_c   1.000
_cell.angle_alpha   90.00
_cell.angle_beta   90.00
_cell.angle_gamma   90.00
#
_symmetry.space_group_name_H-M   'P 1'
#
loop_
_entity.id
_entity.type
_entity.pdbx_description
1 polymer ?
#
loop_
_entity_poly.entity_id
_entity_poly.type
_entity_poly.pdbx_seq_one_letter_code
_entity_poly.pdbx_strand_id
1 'polypeptide(L)'
;MLQVPAIREDNLSGQFAFANTLLGPSFNYEKPKFTLANSQSVDDELIAKLTRICEVHTQEIAWQNGDVVILDNKRIMHGRRQIDVPLAERKLYIAMGLGIKHGINHSDD
;
A
#
# COMPACT_ATOMS: atom_id res chain seq x y z
N MET A 1 -21.37 -0.14 -8.79
CA MET A 1 -20.53 -0.51 -7.64
C MET A 1 -19.13 -0.75 -8.18
N LEU A 2 -18.10 -0.12 -7.60
CA LEU A 2 -16.72 -0.30 -8.04
C LEU A 2 -16.20 -1.66 -7.53
N GLN A 3 -15.69 -2.50 -8.43
CA GLN A 3 -15.01 -3.74 -8.08
C GLN A 3 -13.52 -3.60 -8.42
N VAL A 4 -12.67 -4.02 -7.48
CA VAL A 4 -11.22 -4.01 -7.64
C VAL A 4 -10.66 -5.37 -7.23
N PRO A 5 -9.73 -5.97 -8.00
CA PRO A 5 -9.04 -7.18 -7.56
C PRO A 5 -8.24 -6.90 -6.30
N ALA A 6 -8.39 -7.74 -5.27
CA ALA A 6 -7.59 -7.65 -4.05
C ALA A 6 -6.12 -8.02 -4.29
N ILE A 7 -5.87 -8.88 -5.27
CA ILE A 7 -4.55 -9.34 -5.70
C ILE A 7 -4.35 -8.90 -7.16
N ARG A 8 -3.21 -8.29 -7.45
CA ARG A 8 -2.87 -7.75 -8.78
C ARG A 8 -1.44 -8.14 -9.14
N GLU A 9 -1.18 -8.38 -10.41
CA GLU A 9 0.18 -8.52 -10.92
C GLU A 9 0.87 -7.15 -10.96
N ASP A 10 2.12 -7.09 -10.55
CA ASP A 10 2.95 -5.90 -10.72
C ASP A 10 3.42 -5.77 -12.18
N ASN A 11 3.59 -4.53 -12.65
CA ASN A 11 3.87 -4.25 -14.06
C ASN A 11 5.32 -4.55 -14.49
N LEU A 12 6.21 -4.91 -13.56
CA LEU A 12 7.64 -5.09 -13.83
C LEU A 12 8.04 -6.57 -13.80
N SER A 13 7.67 -7.30 -12.74
CA SER A 13 8.01 -8.71 -12.54
C SER A 13 6.85 -9.68 -12.77
N GLY A 14 5.63 -9.19 -12.99
CA GLY A 14 4.44 -10.01 -13.17
C GLY A 14 4.05 -10.81 -11.93
N GLN A 15 4.60 -10.47 -10.76
CA GLN A 15 4.35 -11.17 -9.51
C GLN A 15 3.06 -10.64 -8.88
N PHE A 16 2.32 -11.54 -8.24
CA PHE A 16 1.12 -11.17 -7.50
C PHE A 16 1.46 -10.39 -6.24
N ALA A 17 0.74 -9.29 -6.03
CA ALA A 17 0.82 -8.45 -4.85
C ALA A 17 -0.58 -8.19 -4.27
N PHE A 18 -0.67 -8.17 -2.94
CA PHE A 18 -1.86 -7.73 -2.22
C PHE A 18 -1.93 -6.20 -2.23
N ALA A 19 -2.52 -5.65 -3.28
CA ALA A 19 -2.51 -4.22 -3.59
C ALA A 19 -3.92 -3.63 -3.55
N ASN A 20 -4.46 -3.49 -2.35
CA ASN A 20 -5.77 -2.92 -2.09
C ASN A 20 -5.81 -2.22 -0.72
N THR A 21 -6.92 -1.55 -0.41
CA THR A 21 -7.08 -0.73 0.80
C THR A 21 -7.88 -1.40 1.92
N LEU A 22 -8.07 -2.72 1.87
CA LEU A 22 -8.92 -3.45 2.83
C LEU A 22 -8.48 -3.25 4.29
N LEU A 23 -7.17 -3.18 4.53
CA LEU A 23 -6.57 -2.95 5.86
C LEU A 23 -6.22 -1.48 6.13
N GLY A 24 -6.42 -0.60 5.15
CA GLY A 24 -6.03 0.80 5.26
C GLY A 24 -7.05 1.64 6.03
N PRO A 25 -6.62 2.71 6.71
CA PRO A 25 -7.55 3.70 7.23
C PRO A 25 -8.29 4.36 6.06
N SER A 26 -9.49 4.81 6.36
CA SER A 26 -10.36 5.46 5.40
C SER A 26 -9.93 6.88 5.09
N PHE A 27 -10.27 7.37 3.90
CA PHE A 27 -10.24 8.80 3.62
C PHE A 27 -11.11 9.53 4.68
N ASN A 28 -10.58 10.53 5.36
CA ASN A 28 -11.28 11.31 6.40
C ASN A 28 -11.86 10.51 7.59
N TYR A 29 -11.30 9.34 7.94
CA TYR A 29 -11.77 8.47 9.04
C TYR A 29 -13.21 7.90 8.87
N GLU A 30 -13.87 8.11 7.73
CA GLU A 30 -15.16 7.49 7.43
C GLU A 30 -14.98 6.09 6.82
N LYS A 31 -15.29 5.02 7.57
CA LYS A 31 -15.12 3.64 7.09
C LYS A 31 -15.85 3.38 5.76
N PRO A 32 -15.14 3.19 4.62
CA PRO A 32 -15.77 2.66 3.42
C PRO A 32 -16.21 1.24 3.76
N LYS A 33 -17.44 0.92 3.35
CA LYS A 33 -17.96 -0.44 3.51
C LYS A 33 -17.42 -1.29 2.38
N PHE A 34 -16.57 -2.26 2.71
CA PHE A 34 -16.12 -3.26 1.77
C PHE A 34 -17.04 -4.47 1.80
N THR A 35 -17.31 -5.02 0.63
CA THR A 35 -17.90 -6.35 0.47
C THR A 35 -16.99 -7.19 -0.41
N LEU A 36 -17.10 -8.51 -0.29
CA LEU A 36 -16.58 -9.43 -1.28
C LEU A 36 -17.34 -9.24 -2.61
N ALA A 37 -16.80 -9.81 -3.70
CA ALA A 37 -17.39 -9.69 -5.03
C ALA A 37 -18.82 -10.25 -5.13
N ASN A 38 -19.19 -11.16 -4.22
CA ASN A 38 -20.53 -11.73 -4.08
C ASN A 38 -21.44 -10.93 -3.11
N SER A 39 -21.08 -9.69 -2.78
CA SER A 39 -21.80 -8.80 -1.86
C SER A 39 -21.82 -9.24 -0.39
N GLN A 40 -21.13 -10.32 -0.02
CA GLN A 40 -20.97 -10.69 1.39
C GLN A 40 -20.10 -9.67 2.10
N SER A 41 -20.41 -9.37 3.36
CA SER A 41 -19.54 -8.59 4.23
C SER A 41 -18.17 -9.27 4.36
N VAL A 42 -17.13 -8.46 4.47
CA VAL A 42 -15.81 -8.99 4.85
C VAL A 42 -15.87 -9.32 6.34
N ASP A 43 -15.61 -10.58 6.67
CA ASP A 43 -15.67 -11.10 8.03
C ASP A 43 -14.54 -10.52 8.91
N ASP A 44 -14.85 -10.24 10.18
CA ASP A 44 -13.91 -9.70 11.15
C ASP A 44 -12.77 -10.68 11.45
N GLU A 45 -13.05 -11.99 11.43
CA GLU A 45 -12.02 -13.03 11.59
C GLU A 45 -11.01 -12.99 10.44
N LEU A 46 -11.49 -12.78 9.21
CA LEU A 46 -10.65 -12.64 8.02
C LEU A 46 -9.78 -11.38 8.11
N ILE A 47 -10.34 -10.24 8.54
CA ILE A 47 -9.58 -9.00 8.75
C ILE A 47 -8.50 -9.21 9.81
N ALA A 48 -8.83 -9.84 10.95
CA ALA A 48 -7.88 -10.12 12.02
C ALA A 48 -6.74 -11.04 11.54
N LYS A 49 -7.07 -12.09 10.77
CA LYS A 49 -6.09 -13.00 10.19
C LYS A 49 -5.14 -12.30 9.22
N LEU A 50 -5.69 -11.50 8.30
CA LEU A 50 -4.90 -10.70 7.36
C LEU A 50 -3.98 -9.71 8.09
N THR A 51 -4.51 -9.03 9.11
CA THR A 51 -3.74 -8.08 9.93
C THR A 51 -2.56 -8.77 10.59
N ARG A 52 -2.77 -9.95 11.18
CA ARG A 52 -1.70 -10.74 11.80
C ARG A 52 -0.62 -11.15 10.79
N ILE A 53 -1.01 -11.54 9.58
CA ILE A 53 -0.06 -11.87 8.51
C ILE A 53 0.76 -10.62 8.15
N CYS A 54 0.10 -9.48 7.93
CA CYS A 54 0.79 -8.24 7.59
C CYS A 54 1.78 -7.81 8.69
N GLU A 55 1.39 -7.84 9.96
CA GLU A 55 2.28 -7.47 11.08
C GLU A 55 3.53 -8.37 11.18
N VAL A 56 3.45 -9.67 10.83
CA VAL A 56 4.63 -10.56 10.78
C VAL A 56 5.62 -10.12 9.68
N HIS A 57 5.13 -9.51 8.61
CA HIS A 57 5.94 -9.05 7.48
C HIS A 57 6.27 -7.55 7.52
N THR A 58 5.68 -6.80 8.44
CA THR A 58 5.96 -5.36 8.63
C THR A 58 7.38 -5.17 9.15
N GLN A 59 8.11 -4.27 8.51
CA GLN A 59 9.43 -3.82 8.97
C GLN A 59 9.32 -2.38 9.48
N GLU A 60 9.78 -2.15 10.70
CA GLU A 60 9.84 -0.81 11.29
C GLU A 60 11.09 -0.08 10.82
N ILE A 61 10.92 1.18 10.43
CA ILE A 61 12.03 2.05 10.03
C ILE A 61 12.30 3.03 11.16
N ALA A 62 13.42 2.83 11.85
CA ALA A 62 13.91 3.72 12.89
C ALA A 62 14.59 4.96 12.26
N TRP A 63 13.77 5.82 11.65
CA TRP A 63 14.21 6.99 10.89
C TRP A 63 15.23 7.87 11.61
N GLN A 64 16.30 8.21 10.90
CA GLN A 64 17.27 9.23 11.24
C GLN A 64 17.22 10.37 10.22
N ASN A 65 17.75 11.53 10.62
CA ASN A 65 17.86 12.67 9.72
C ASN A 65 18.76 12.32 8.53
N GLY A 66 18.24 12.51 7.32
CA GLY A 66 18.95 12.21 6.07
C GLY A 66 18.63 10.83 5.49
N ASP A 67 17.92 9.96 6.22
CA ASP A 67 17.47 8.67 5.69
C ASP A 67 16.50 8.87 4.51
N VAL A 68 16.65 8.01 3.51
CA VAL A 68 15.76 7.95 2.34
C VAL A 68 15.34 6.50 2.12
N VAL A 69 14.04 6.29 1.98
CA VAL A 69 13.46 4.99 1.62
C VAL A 69 12.80 5.12 0.26
N ILE A 70 13.16 4.22 -0.64
CA ILE A 70 12.50 4.04 -1.93
C ILE A 70 11.71 2.74 -1.83
N LEU A 71 10.40 2.80 -2.07
CA LEU A 71 9.53 1.64 -2.03
C LEU A 71 8.82 1.45 -3.37
N ASP A 72 8.61 0.19 -3.76
CA ASP A 72 7.73 -0.16 -4.86
C ASP A 72 6.27 -0.17 -4.37
N ASN A 73 5.55 0.90 -4.68
CA ASN A 73 4.17 1.10 -4.24
C ASN A 73 3.17 0.08 -4.83
N LYS A 74 3.57 -0.72 -5.84
CA LYS A 74 2.73 -1.82 -6.34
C LYS A 74 2.83 -3.08 -5.49
N ARG A 75 3.90 -3.20 -4.70
CA ARG A 75 4.23 -4.42 -3.94
C ARG A 75 4.21 -4.22 -2.43
N ILE A 76 4.45 -2.99 -1.98
CA ILE A 76 4.63 -2.67 -0.57
C ILE A 76 3.50 -1.77 -0.09
N MET A 77 2.71 -2.28 0.85
CA MET A 77 1.86 -1.44 1.70
C MET A 77 2.74 -0.75 2.75
N HIS A 78 2.42 0.49 3.07
CA HIS A 78 3.10 1.24 4.13
C HIS A 78 2.08 2.00 4.97
N GLY A 79 2.47 2.28 6.21
CA GLY A 79 1.68 3.04 7.16
C GLY A 79 2.60 3.78 8.13
N ARG A 80 2.03 4.26 9.23
CA ARG A 80 2.78 4.94 10.28
C ARG A 80 2.26 4.50 11.63
N ARG A 81 3.16 4.22 12.58
CA ARG A 81 2.81 4.13 14.00
C ARG A 81 2.40 5.51 14.53
N GLN A 82 1.80 5.57 15.71
CA GLN A 82 1.48 6.84 16.37
C GLN A 82 2.74 7.73 16.47
N ILE A 83 2.57 9.06 16.35
CA ILE A 83 3.67 10.01 16.55
C ILE A 83 3.53 10.48 17.99
N ASP A 84 4.51 10.12 18.83
CA ASP A 84 4.51 10.42 20.26
C ASP A 84 5.43 11.61 20.62
N VAL A 85 5.98 12.29 19.62
CA VAL A 85 6.84 13.49 19.76
C VAL A 85 6.13 14.74 19.21
N PRO A 86 6.56 15.96 19.56
CA PRO A 86 6.02 17.17 18.97
C PRO A 86 6.08 17.15 17.43
N LEU A 87 4.99 17.50 16.76
CA LEU A 87 4.90 17.46 15.29
C LEU A 87 5.95 18.31 14.59
N ALA A 88 6.45 19.36 15.26
CA ALA A 88 7.53 20.20 14.75
C ALA A 88 8.87 19.45 14.59
N GLU A 89 9.06 18.35 15.32
CA GLU A 89 10.29 17.55 15.36
C GLU A 89 10.27 16.36 14.39
N ARG A 90 9.09 15.93 13.92
CA ARG A 90 8.96 14.82 12.97
C ARG A 90 8.53 15.32 11.60
N LYS A 91 9.51 15.47 10.69
CA LYS A 91 9.27 15.89 9.30
C LYS A 91 9.69 14.79 8.33
N LEU A 92 8.80 14.44 7.40
CA LEU A 92 9.07 13.55 6.27
C LEU A 92 8.67 14.27 4.99
N TYR A 93 9.51 14.15 3.97
CA TYR A 93 9.21 14.63 2.62
C TYR A 93 8.90 13.42 1.74
N ILE A 94 7.88 13.53 0.91
CA ILE A 94 7.45 12.46 0.01
C ILE A 94 7.58 12.91 -1.44
N ALA A 95 8.02 11.99 -2.29
CA ALA A 95 8.04 12.16 -3.73
C ALA A 95 7.46 10.91 -4.37
N MET A 96 6.66 11.08 -5.42
CA MET A 96 6.07 10.00 -6.19
C MET A 96 6.89 9.79 -7.46
N GLY A 97 7.26 8.54 -7.74
CA GLY A 97 7.89 8.20 -9.01
C GLY A 97 6.95 8.47 -10.18
N LEU A 98 7.45 9.15 -11.22
CA LEU A 98 6.78 9.21 -12.51
C LEU A 98 7.01 7.85 -13.17
N GLY A 99 5.96 7.01 -13.23
CA GLY A 99 6.08 5.62 -13.67
C GLY A 99 6.90 5.45 -14.97
N ILE A 100 7.64 4.34 -15.07
CA ILE A 100 8.47 4.03 -16.24
C ILE A 100 7.55 3.80 -17.44
N LYS A 101 7.54 4.72 -18.40
CA LYS A 101 7.05 4.42 -19.75
C LYS A 101 8.10 3.52 -20.38
N HIS A 102 7.80 2.23 -20.53
CA HIS A 102 8.61 1.38 -21.39
C HIS A 102 8.68 2.07 -22.75
N GLY A 103 9.91 2.35 -23.21
CA GLY A 103 10.14 2.93 -24.52
C GLY A 103 9.44 2.06 -25.54
N ILE A 104 8.54 2.66 -26.31
CA ILE A 104 8.13 2.10 -27.59
C ILE A 104 9.43 2.08 -28.40
N ASN A 105 10.00 0.89 -28.60
CA ASN A 105 11.04 0.71 -29.60
C ASN A 105 10.42 1.11 -30.94
N HIS A 106 10.74 2.31 -31.43
CA HIS A 106 10.65 2.55 -32.87
C HIS A 106 11.78 1.76 -33.51
N SER A 107 11.47 0.51 -33.85
CA SER A 107 12.10 -0.16 -34.97
C SER A 107 11.03 -0.24 -36.06
N ASP A 108 10.94 0.82 -36.86
CA ASP A 108 10.37 0.75 -38.19
C ASP A 108 11.49 1.20 -39.14
N ASP A 109 12.00 0.21 -39.89
CA ASP A 109 12.80 0.24 -41.13
C ASP A 109 13.83 1.36 -41.39
#